data_AF-A0A060PU54-F1
#
_entry.id   AF-A0A060PU54-F1
#
_cell.length_a   1.000
_cell.length_b   1.000
_cell.length_c   1.000
_cell.angle_alpha   90.00
_cell.angle_beta   90.00
_cell.angle_gamma   90.00
#
_symmetry.space_group_name_H-M   'P 1'
#
loop_
_entity.id
_entity.type
_entity.pdbx_description
1 polymer ?
#
loop_
_entity_poly.entity_id
_entity_poly.type
_entity_poly.pdbx_seq_one_letter_code
_entity_poly.pdbx_strand_id
1 'polypeptide(L)'
;MDLVEAKIPYIAIENPIGIMNTRYKKPNQIVQPYHFGDSASKKTCLWLKNLPPLKYTNIVDPGEFIEFKSGKKIVKWYSDGLTKTKSAKERQIWRSKTFPGFAKAMAEQWGEFVKNEMFKKVKNESLFKEN
;
A
#
# COMPACT_ATOMS: atom_id res chain seq x y z
N MET A 1 -0.24 -19.44 4.27
CA MET A 1 -0.58 -18.05 3.91
C MET A 1 0.51 -17.20 4.52
N ASP A 2 1.74 -17.45 4.09
CA ASP A 2 2.87 -17.49 5.05
C ASP A 2 3.25 -16.10 5.57
N LEU A 3 3.12 -15.08 4.73
CA LEU A 3 3.34 -13.68 5.12
C LEU A 3 2.31 -13.16 6.12
N VAL A 4 1.06 -13.62 6.03
CA VAL A 4 -0.03 -13.22 6.95
C VAL A 4 0.17 -13.87 8.32
N GLU A 5 0.63 -15.12 8.31
CA GLU A 5 0.80 -15.97 9.50
C GLU A 5 2.17 -15.78 10.17
N ALA A 6 3.04 -14.95 9.58
CA ALA A 6 4.35 -14.65 10.13
C ALA A 6 4.25 -14.21 11.61
N LYS A 7 5.10 -14.80 12.45
CA LYS A 7 5.17 -14.54 13.90
C LYS A 7 5.89 -13.22 14.22
N ILE A 8 5.56 -12.17 13.48
CA ILE A 8 6.02 -10.79 13.73
C ILE A 8 4.86 -9.93 14.24
N PRO A 9 5.14 -8.93 15.10
CA PRO A 9 4.10 -8.15 15.75
C PRO A 9 3.31 -7.27 14.78
N TYR A 10 3.97 -6.69 13.78
CA TYR A 10 3.40 -5.73 12.84
C TYR A 10 3.49 -6.26 11.41
N ILE A 11 2.38 -6.23 10.67
CA ILE A 11 2.33 -6.67 9.27
C ILE A 11 1.47 -5.70 8.46
N ALA A 12 1.99 -5.27 7.30
CA ALA A 12 1.21 -4.62 6.26
C ALA A 12 1.41 -5.41 4.96
N ILE A 13 0.32 -5.94 4.41
CA ILE A 13 0.31 -6.60 3.10
C ILE A 13 -0.42 -5.71 2.12
N GLU A 14 0.27 -5.34 1.05
CA GLU A 14 -0.25 -4.56 -0.07
C GLU A 14 -0.53 -5.48 -1.25
N ASN A 15 -1.72 -5.40 -1.82
CA ASN A 15 -2.04 -6.10 -3.06
C ASN A 15 -3.20 -5.39 -3.78
N PRO A 16 -3.27 -5.39 -5.11
CA PRO A 16 -4.49 -5.03 -5.81
C PRO A 16 -5.69 -5.89 -5.39
N ILE A 17 -6.90 -5.39 -5.67
CA ILE A 17 -8.13 -6.19 -5.49
C ILE A 17 -8.02 -7.49 -6.28
N GLY A 18 -8.30 -8.61 -5.62
CA GLY A 18 -8.30 -9.92 -6.26
C GLY A 18 -8.22 -11.06 -5.25
N ILE A 19 -7.29 -11.97 -5.49
CA ILE A 19 -7.25 -13.31 -4.88
C ILE A 19 -7.24 -13.33 -3.35
N MET A 20 -6.68 -12.29 -2.72
CA MET A 20 -6.61 -12.19 -1.26
C MET A 20 -7.99 -12.01 -0.61
N ASN A 21 -8.94 -11.36 -1.30
CA ASN A 21 -10.31 -11.21 -0.81
C ASN A 21 -11.03 -12.57 -0.75
N THR A 22 -10.68 -13.47 -1.68
CA THR A 22 -11.25 -14.82 -1.77
C THR A 22 -10.56 -15.80 -0.83
N ARG A 23 -9.22 -15.71 -0.69
CA ARG A 23 -8.42 -16.69 0.04
C ARG A 23 -8.15 -16.36 1.50
N TYR A 24 -8.29 -15.11 1.93
CA TYR A 24 -7.99 -14.69 3.30
C TYR A 24 -9.16 -14.02 3.99
N LYS A 25 -9.30 -12.70 3.81
CA LYS A 25 -10.39 -11.89 4.36
C LYS A 25 -10.51 -10.59 3.59
N LYS A 26 -11.59 -9.86 3.84
CA LYS A 26 -11.73 -8.47 3.35
C LYS A 26 -10.57 -7.60 3.85
N PRO A 27 -10.07 -6.68 3.02
CA PRO A 27 -8.95 -5.83 3.42
C PRO A 27 -9.37 -4.89 4.54
N ASN A 28 -8.42 -4.51 5.37
CA ASN A 28 -8.64 -3.52 6.43
C ASN A 28 -8.90 -2.14 5.84
N GLN A 29 -8.27 -1.84 4.69
CA GLN A 29 -8.41 -0.57 4.01
C GLN A 29 -8.21 -0.73 2.51
N ILE A 30 -8.90 0.08 1.72
CA ILE A 30 -8.66 0.22 0.28
C ILE A 30 -8.27 1.67 0.03
N VAL A 31 -7.15 1.89 -0.64
CA VAL A 31 -6.57 3.21 -0.90
C VAL A 31 -6.15 3.34 -2.37
N GLN A 32 -5.78 4.56 -2.74
CA GLN A 32 -5.36 4.93 -4.08
C GLN A 32 -4.11 5.81 -3.99
N PRO A 33 -3.19 5.77 -4.97
CA PRO A 33 -1.99 6.60 -4.96
C PRO A 33 -2.30 8.10 -4.87
N TYR A 34 -3.37 8.56 -5.53
CA TYR A 34 -3.80 9.96 -5.49
C TYR A 34 -4.24 10.44 -4.11
N HIS A 35 -4.48 9.55 -3.14
CA HIS A 35 -4.70 9.96 -1.74
C HIS A 35 -3.41 10.42 -1.03
N PHE A 36 -2.23 10.19 -1.65
CA PHE A 36 -0.91 10.41 -1.06
C PHE A 36 0.01 11.26 -1.92
N GLY A 37 -0.53 12.02 -2.87
CA GLY A 37 0.21 12.97 -3.70
C GLY A 37 0.65 12.46 -5.07
N ASP A 38 0.36 11.20 -5.40
CA ASP A 38 0.71 10.62 -6.70
C ASP A 38 -0.50 10.66 -7.64
N SER A 39 -0.45 11.46 -8.71
CA SER A 39 -1.52 11.59 -9.72
C SER A 39 -1.69 10.33 -10.56
N ALA A 40 -2.25 9.28 -9.93
CA ALA A 40 -2.45 7.97 -10.51
C ALA A 40 -3.55 7.20 -9.76
N SER A 41 -4.34 6.47 -10.52
CA SER A 41 -5.33 5.53 -10.00
C SER A 41 -4.82 4.10 -10.11
N LYS A 42 -4.70 3.44 -8.96
CA LYS A 42 -4.37 2.03 -8.82
C LYS A 42 -4.95 1.55 -7.49
N LYS A 43 -6.16 0.99 -7.56
CA LYS A 43 -6.89 0.61 -6.35
C LYS A 43 -6.14 -0.50 -5.63
N THR A 44 -5.64 -0.17 -4.45
CA THR A 44 -4.76 -1.01 -3.64
C THR A 44 -5.46 -1.38 -2.33
N CYS A 45 -5.37 -2.65 -1.95
CA CYS A 45 -5.87 -3.15 -0.69
C CYS A 45 -4.73 -3.31 0.31
N LEU A 46 -5.02 -3.01 1.58
CA LEU A 46 -4.11 -3.18 2.70
C LEU A 46 -4.72 -4.16 3.72
N TRP A 47 -3.97 -5.20 4.06
CA TRP A 47 -4.25 -6.07 5.20
C TRP A 47 -3.23 -5.78 6.30
N LEU A 48 -3.74 -5.39 7.46
CA LEU A 48 -2.94 -4.86 8.56
C LEU A 48 -3.05 -5.76 9.79
N LYS A 49 -1.92 -5.97 10.46
CA LYS A 49 -1.81 -6.61 11.78
C LYS A 49 -1.11 -5.63 12.72
N ASN A 50 -1.82 -5.22 13.77
CA ASN A 50 -1.34 -4.26 14.79
C ASN A 50 -0.80 -2.94 14.24
N LEU A 51 -1.18 -2.57 13.02
CA LEU A 51 -0.85 -1.27 12.43
C LEU A 51 -2.14 -0.45 12.25
N PRO A 52 -2.09 0.87 12.49
CA PRO A 52 -3.23 1.73 12.23
C PRO A 52 -3.51 1.84 10.73
N PRO A 53 -4.78 2.04 10.31
CA PRO A 53 -5.12 2.39 8.93
C PRO A 53 -4.31 3.60 8.45
N LEU A 54 -3.89 3.56 7.19
CA LEU A 54 -3.06 4.61 6.60
C LEU A 54 -3.89 5.87 6.38
N LYS A 55 -3.45 7.00 6.92
CA LYS A 55 -4.13 8.29 6.77
C LYS A 55 -3.73 8.92 5.45
N TYR A 56 -4.70 9.52 4.77
CA TYR A 56 -4.45 10.27 3.55
C TYR A 56 -3.62 11.50 3.86
N THR A 57 -2.56 11.73 3.09
CA THR A 57 -1.56 12.77 3.37
C THR A 57 -1.70 13.97 2.44
N ASN A 58 -1.95 13.73 1.15
CA ASN A 58 -2.11 14.77 0.15
C ASN A 58 -3.01 14.25 -0.97
N ILE A 59 -4.25 14.76 -1.05
CA ILE A 59 -5.21 14.27 -2.05
C ILE A 59 -5.02 15.09 -3.33
N VAL A 60 -4.65 14.42 -4.41
CA VAL A 60 -4.47 14.99 -5.75
C VAL A 60 -5.44 14.35 -6.74
N ASP A 61 -5.36 14.75 -8.00
CA ASP A 61 -6.21 14.22 -9.05
C ASP A 61 -5.91 12.72 -9.33
N PRO A 62 -6.90 11.94 -9.81
CA PRO A 62 -6.76 10.50 -10.03
C PRO A 62 -5.85 10.12 -11.21
N GLY A 63 -5.23 11.08 -11.88
CA GLY A 63 -4.42 10.92 -13.08
C GLY A 63 -5.24 10.90 -14.37
N GLU A 64 -4.53 10.90 -15.48
CA GLU A 64 -5.13 10.84 -16.80
C GLU A 64 -5.70 9.45 -17.11
N PHE A 65 -6.78 9.44 -17.89
CA PHE A 65 -7.40 8.24 -18.41
C PHE A 65 -7.46 8.30 -19.94
N ILE A 66 -7.24 7.16 -20.58
CA ILE A 66 -7.42 6.98 -22.00
C ILE A 66 -8.73 6.24 -22.22
N GLU A 67 -9.59 6.82 -23.04
CA GLU A 67 -10.82 6.21 -23.52
C GLU A 67 -10.59 5.67 -24.93
N PHE A 68 -10.85 4.38 -25.12
CA PHE A 68 -10.77 3.75 -26.43
C PHE A 68 -12.08 3.93 -27.20
N LYS A 69 -12.02 3.80 -28.53
CA LYS A 69 -13.21 3.79 -29.41
C LYS A 69 -14.27 2.75 -29.01
N SER A 70 -13.89 1.74 -28.23
CA SER A 70 -14.79 0.73 -27.66
C SER A 70 -15.53 1.18 -26.39
N GLY A 71 -15.35 2.42 -25.93
CA GLY A 71 -15.90 2.93 -24.67
C GLY A 71 -15.17 2.44 -23.41
N LYS A 72 -14.13 1.59 -23.56
CA LYS A 72 -13.31 1.16 -22.42
C LYS A 72 -12.39 2.30 -21.99
N LYS A 73 -12.37 2.56 -20.68
CA LYS A 73 -11.50 3.56 -20.05
C LYS A 73 -10.40 2.87 -19.24
N ILE A 74 -9.15 3.20 -19.49
CA ILE A 74 -8.01 2.74 -18.69
C ILE A 74 -7.18 3.92 -18.21
N VAL A 75 -6.47 3.75 -17.10
CA VAL A 75 -5.54 4.77 -16.60
C VAL A 75 -4.32 4.86 -17.53
N LYS A 76 -3.91 6.09 -17.84
CA LYS A 76 -2.85 6.37 -18.84
C LYS A 76 -1.54 5.67 -18.47
N TRP A 77 -1.12 5.72 -17.21
CA TRP A 77 0.12 5.09 -16.75
C TRP A 77 0.15 3.57 -17.00
N TYR A 78 -1.02 2.92 -16.99
CA TYR A 78 -1.16 1.49 -17.27
C TYR A 78 -1.07 1.23 -18.77
N SER A 79 -1.72 2.06 -19.59
CA SER A 79 -1.61 2.02 -21.04
C SER A 79 -0.16 2.21 -21.49
N ASP A 80 0.52 3.19 -20.93
CA ASP A 80 1.93 3.47 -21.15
C ASP A 80 2.80 2.26 -20.80
N GLY A 81 2.48 1.57 -19.70
CA GLY A 81 3.15 0.33 -19.33
C GLY A 81 2.99 -0.78 -20.35
N LEU A 82 1.92 -0.80 -21.16
CA LEU A 82 1.75 -1.79 -22.23
C LEU A 82 2.57 -1.43 -23.47
N THR A 83 2.73 -0.14 -23.77
CA THR A 83 3.39 0.34 -24.99
C THR A 83 4.90 0.56 -24.81
N LYS A 84 5.34 1.00 -23.62
CA LYS A 84 6.75 1.35 -23.34
C LYS A 84 7.61 0.14 -22.96
N THR A 85 7.01 -0.98 -22.59
CA THR A 85 7.73 -2.22 -22.25
C THR A 85 7.72 -3.21 -23.42
N LYS A 86 8.81 -3.93 -23.64
CA LYS A 86 8.95 -4.87 -24.76
C LYS A 86 8.58 -6.31 -24.36
N SER A 87 8.73 -6.65 -23.08
CA SER A 87 8.50 -8.00 -22.56
C SER A 87 7.44 -8.06 -21.45
N ALA A 88 6.89 -9.25 -21.22
CA ALA A 88 5.99 -9.50 -20.09
C ALA A 88 6.68 -9.25 -18.74
N LYS A 89 7.99 -9.51 -18.65
CA LYS A 89 8.77 -9.30 -17.43
C LYS A 89 8.92 -7.81 -17.10
N GLU A 90 9.22 -6.98 -18.10
CA GLU A 90 9.29 -5.53 -17.92
C GLU A 90 7.93 -4.94 -17.53
N ARG A 91 6.82 -5.43 -18.10
CA ARG A 91 5.46 -5.06 -17.66
C ARG A 91 5.19 -5.40 -16.22
N GLN A 92 5.61 -6.59 -15.79
CA GLN A 92 5.48 -7.01 -14.40
C GLN A 92 6.22 -6.03 -13.49
N ILE A 93 7.50 -5.74 -13.79
CA ILE A 93 8.31 -4.80 -13.02
C ILE A 93 7.69 -3.40 -12.99
N TRP A 94 7.25 -2.89 -14.14
CA TRP A 94 6.57 -1.59 -14.24
C TRP A 94 5.37 -1.51 -13.30
N ARG A 95 4.54 -2.54 -13.28
CA ARG A 95 3.34 -2.60 -12.44
C ARG A 95 3.61 -2.89 -10.98
N SER A 96 4.75 -3.50 -10.65
CA SER A 96 5.16 -3.77 -9.27
C SER A 96 5.79 -2.55 -8.60
N LYS A 97 6.12 -1.48 -9.33
CA LYS A 97 6.61 -0.24 -8.72
C LYS A 97 5.50 0.42 -7.90
N THR A 98 5.83 0.76 -6.67
CA THR A 98 4.99 1.55 -5.76
C THR A 98 5.19 3.03 -6.06
N PHE A 99 4.13 3.82 -5.91
CA PHE A 99 4.19 5.25 -6.14
C PHE A 99 4.90 5.97 -4.98
N PRO A 100 5.75 6.99 -5.25
CA PRO A 100 6.59 7.60 -4.22
C PRO A 100 5.84 8.21 -3.03
N GLY A 101 4.77 8.97 -3.27
CA GLY A 101 3.97 9.59 -2.22
C GLY A 101 3.30 8.54 -1.34
N PHE A 102 2.74 7.49 -1.95
CA PHE A 102 2.15 6.37 -1.23
C PHE A 102 3.19 5.58 -0.41
N ALA A 103 4.37 5.31 -0.98
CA ALA A 103 5.47 4.65 -0.26
C ALA A 103 5.96 5.47 0.92
N LYS A 104 6.10 6.80 0.73
CA LYS A 104 6.48 7.74 1.79
C LYS A 104 5.48 7.74 2.94
N ALA A 105 4.19 7.83 2.63
CA ALA A 105 3.13 7.83 3.65
C ALA A 105 3.16 6.54 4.51
N MET A 106 3.35 5.37 3.89
CA MET A 106 3.50 4.10 4.60
C MET A 106 4.73 4.10 5.51
N ALA A 107 5.87 4.54 5.00
CA ALA A 107 7.13 4.55 5.74
C ALA A 107 7.09 5.50 6.94
N GLU A 108 6.59 6.72 6.75
CA GLU A 108 6.50 7.74 7.80
C GLU A 108 5.49 7.32 8.88
N GLN A 109 4.24 7.03 8.50
CA GLN A 109 3.20 6.77 9.48
C GLN A 109 3.46 5.48 10.28
N TRP A 110 3.70 4.35 9.59
CA TRP A 110 3.89 3.09 10.29
C TRP A 110 5.26 3.01 10.96
N GLY A 111 6.29 3.61 10.38
CA GLY A 111 7.61 3.69 10.99
C GLY A 111 7.59 4.48 12.30
N GLU A 112 6.94 5.63 12.32
CA GLU A 112 6.77 6.43 13.55
C GLU A 112 5.90 5.69 14.58
N PHE A 113 4.78 5.11 14.15
CA PHE A 113 3.91 4.34 15.04
C PHE A 113 4.66 3.20 15.74
N VAL A 114 5.39 2.37 14.99
CA VAL A 114 6.12 1.24 15.57
C VAL A 114 7.23 1.70 16.51
N LYS A 115 7.97 2.76 16.16
CA LYS A 115 8.98 3.36 17.05
C LYS A 115 8.37 3.78 18.39
N ASN A 116 7.24 4.48 18.34
CA ASN A 116 6.55 4.95 19.54
C ASN A 116 6.05 3.80 20.42
N GLU A 117 5.51 2.72 19.82
CA GLU A 117 5.09 1.53 20.57
C GLU A 117 6.27 0.79 21.20
N MET A 118 7.43 0.74 20.52
CA MET A 118 8.65 0.17 21.09
C MET A 118 9.14 0.98 22.30
N PHE A 119 9.16 2.31 22.21
CA PHE A 119 9.58 3.16 23.33
C PHE A 119 8.68 3.02 24.56
N LYS A 120 7.35 2.95 24.36
CA LYS A 120 6.39 2.71 25.45
C LYS A 120 6.67 1.39 26.17
N LYS A 121 6.95 0.33 25.41
CA LYS A 121 7.25 -1.00 25.97
C LYS A 121 8.50 -0.98 26.85
N VAL A 122 9.57 -0.36 26.38
CA VAL A 122 10.83 -0.23 27.15
C VAL A 122 10.61 0.56 28.44
N LYS A 123 9.92 1.70 28.38
CA LYS A 123 9.64 2.53 29.56
C LYS A 123 8.83 1.78 30.61
N ASN A 124 7.83 1.01 30.18
CA ASN A 124 7.02 0.21 31.08
C ASN A 124 7.87 -0.89 31.72
N GLU A 125 8.68 -1.62 30.96
CA GLU A 125 9.56 -2.67 31.50
C GLU A 125 10.60 -2.12 32.49
N SER A 126 11.10 -0.89 32.32
CA SER A 126 11.99 -0.26 33.31
C SER A 126 11.27 0.11 34.61
N LEU A 127 10.03 0.63 34.53
CA LEU A 127 9.21 0.97 35.72
C LEU A 127 8.90 -0.26 36.60
N PHE A 128 8.83 -1.45 36.02
CA PHE A 128 8.60 -2.70 36.75
C PHE A 128 9.88 -3.34 37.30
N LYS A 129 11.07 -2.88 36.89
CA LYS A 129 12.37 -3.38 37.40
C LYS A 129 12.93 -2.56 38.56
N GLU A 130 12.39 -1.36 38.78
CA GLU A 130 12.77 -0.45 39.88
C GLU A 130 11.91 -0.62 41.15
N ASN A 131 11.01 -1.61 41.18
CA ASN A 131 10.23 -2.03 42.35
C ASN A 131 10.56 -3.50 42.70
#